data_AF-W7WFV8-F1
#
_entry.id   AF-W7WFV8-F1
#
_cell.length_a   1.000
_cell.length_b   1.000
_cell.length_c   1.000
_cell.angle_alpha   90.00
_cell.angle_beta   90.00
_cell.angle_gamma   90.00
#
_symmetry.space_group_name_H-M   'P 1'
#
loop_
_entity.id
_entity.type
_entity.pdbx_description
1 polymer ?
#
loop_
_entity_poly.entity_id
_entity_poly.type
_entity_poly.pdbx_seq_one_letter_code
_entity_poly.pdbx_strand_id
1 'polypeptide(L)' 'MQKPARFLVLIESDGMMLARLFDAERRQLAEFDASSEEVAVMSSGLLPSDAAGALWEAALAGHSEGERQAARVYTLDV' A
#
# COMPACT_ATOMS: atom_id res chain seq x y z
N MET A 1 20.68 3.66 7.31
CA MET A 1 20.28 3.27 5.95
C MET A 1 18.77 3.14 5.94
N GLN A 2 18.06 3.91 5.11
CA GLN A 2 16.61 3.82 4.96
C GLN A 2 16.31 2.53 4.20
N LYS A 3 15.39 1.68 4.71
CA LYS A 3 15.04 0.44 4.02
C LYS A 3 14.29 0.79 2.73
N PRO A 4 14.62 0.13 1.60
CA PRO A 4 13.95 0.41 0.33
C PRO A 4 12.47 0.07 0.44
N ALA A 5 11.62 0.92 -0.13
CA ALA A 5 10.22 0.59 -0.32
C ALA A 5 10.12 -0.59 -1.29
N ARG A 6 9.24 -1.54 -1.00
CA ARG A 6 8.98 -2.70 -1.86
C ARG A 6 7.52 -2.75 -2.31
N PHE A 7 6.63 -2.17 -1.51
CA PHE A 7 5.21 -2.18 -1.81
C PHE A 7 4.61 -0.78 -1.66
N LEU A 8 3.67 -0.48 -2.54
CA LEU A 8 2.74 0.64 -2.42
C LEU A 8 1.34 0.05 -2.25
N VAL A 9 0.64 0.43 -1.19
CA VAL A 9 -0.75 0.02 -0.94
C VAL A 9 -1.66 1.21 -1.08
N LEU A 10 -2.65 1.08 -1.96
CA LEU A 10 -3.79 2.00 -2.01
C LEU A 10 -4.96 1.37 -1.26
N ILE A 11 -5.48 2.07 -0.25
CA ILE A 11 -6.57 1.58 0.60
C ILE A 11 -7.55 2.71 0.88
N GLU A 12 -8.84 2.44 0.66
CA GLU A 12 -9.89 3.35 1.07
C GLU A 12 -10.16 3.16 2.57
N SER A 13 -10.17 4.26 3.32
CA SER A 13 -10.42 4.28 4.76
C SER A 13 -11.25 5.53 5.06
N ASP A 14 -12.40 5.35 5.71
CA ASP A 14 -13.31 6.46 6.05
C ASP A 14 -13.65 7.39 4.87
N GLY A 15 -13.79 6.82 3.66
CA GLY A 15 -14.12 7.55 2.44
C GLY A 15 -12.96 8.33 1.81
N MET A 16 -11.73 8.16 2.32
CA MET A 16 -10.51 8.72 1.74
C MET A 16 -9.61 7.60 1.21
N MET A 17 -9.06 7.79 0.02
CA MET A 17 -8.05 6.87 -0.52
C MET A 17 -6.68 7.26 0.02
N LEU A 18 -6.04 6.35 0.74
CA LEU A 18 -4.71 6.50 1.30
C LEU A 18 -3.68 5.73 0.47
N ALA A 19 -2.48 6.28 0.33
CA ALA A 19 -1.35 5.61 -0.29
C ALA A 19 -0.24 5.37 0.75
N ARG A 20 0.10 4.12 1.03
CA ARG A 20 1.13 3.76 2.02
C ARG A 20 2.27 2.96 1.40
N LEU A 21 3.50 3.37 1.70
CA LEU A 21 4.69 2.62 1.31
C LEU A 21 5.10 1.66 2.41
N PHE A 22 5.52 0.46 2.02
CA PHE A 22 6.01 -0.57 2.91
C PHE A 22 7.33 -1.15 2.41
N ASP A 23 8.17 -1.59 3.34
CA ASP A 23 9.37 -2.38 3.02
C ASP A 23 9.04 -3.86 2.73
N ALA A 24 10.06 -4.67 2.44
CA ALA A 24 9.91 -6.10 2.17
C ALA A 24 9.27 -6.89 3.33
N GLU A 25 9.36 -6.38 4.56
CA GLU A 25 8.80 -6.95 5.78
C GLU A 25 7.38 -6.42 6.08
N ARG A 26 6.77 -5.68 5.14
CA ARG A 26 5.47 -5.00 5.29
C ARG A 26 5.43 -4.04 6.48
N ARG A 27 6.55 -3.36 6.76
CA ARG A 27 6.56 -2.24 7.71
C ARG A 27 6.38 -0.93 6.96
N GLN A 28 5.45 -0.12 7.43
CA GLN A 28 5.15 1.17 6.84
C GLN A 28 6.38 2.08 6.91
N LEU A 29 6.72 2.68 5.77
CA LEU A 29 7.83 3.63 5.63
C LEU A 29 7.32 5.07 5.51
N ALA A 30 6.22 5.26 4.79
CA ALA A 30 5.64 6.57 4.52
C ALA A 30 4.16 6.45 4.13
N GLU A 31 3.45 7.58 4.16
CA GLU A 31 2.09 7.75 3.68
C GLU A 31 2.01 8.99 2.80
N PHE A 32 1.19 8.93 1.76
CA PHE A 32 0.98 9.96 0.75
C PHE A 32 -0.51 10.13 0.50
N ASP A 33 -0.85 11.28 -0.08
CA ASP A 33 -2.13 11.44 -0.75
C ASP A 33 -2.17 10.51 -1.98
N ALA A 34 -3.19 9.66 -2.07
CA ALA A 34 -3.32 8.70 -3.16
C ALA A 34 -3.55 9.35 -4.55
N SER A 35 -3.96 10.62 -4.58
CA SER A 35 -4.12 11.40 -5.81
C SER A 35 -2.84 12.14 -6.23
N SER A 36 -1.76 12.03 -5.47
CA SER A 36 -0.49 12.69 -5.79
C SER A 36 0.17 12.13 -7.06
N GLU A 37 0.90 13.00 -7.76
CA GLU A 37 1.69 12.62 -8.93
C GLU A 37 2.73 11.53 -8.60
N GLU A 38 3.31 11.57 -7.41
CA GLU A 38 4.27 10.56 -6.94
C GLU A 38 3.66 9.16 -6.92
N VAL A 39 2.43 9.01 -6.41
CA VAL A 39 1.70 7.74 -6.39
C VAL A 39 1.36 7.27 -7.80
N ALA A 40 0.97 8.20 -8.69
CA ALA A 40 0.70 7.90 -10.09
C ALA A 40 1.96 7.37 -10.81
N VAL A 41 3.12 7.97 -10.56
CA VAL A 41 4.41 7.53 -11.10
C VAL A 41 4.81 6.17 -10.54
N MET A 42 4.72 5.97 -9.21
CA MET A 42 5.11 4.71 -8.56
C MET A 42 4.25 3.51 -8.99
N SER A 43 2.96 3.73 -9.30
CA SER A 43 2.04 2.68 -9.73
C SER A 43 1.95 2.50 -11.25
N SER A 44 2.61 3.37 -12.02
CA SER A 44 2.53 3.38 -13.49
C SER A 44 3.08 2.07 -14.08
N GLY A 45 2.27 1.43 -14.93
CA GLY A 45 2.63 0.17 -15.59
C GLY A 45 2.61 -1.06 -14.67
N LEU A 46 2.29 -0.91 -13.39
CA LEU A 46 2.18 -2.01 -12.44
C LEU A 46 0.74 -2.53 -12.35
N LEU A 47 0.61 -3.85 -12.22
CA LEU A 47 -0.68 -4.50 -11.92
C LEU A 47 -0.79 -4.70 -10.41
N PRO A 48 -1.88 -4.23 -9.78
CA PRO A 48 -2.08 -4.46 -8.36
C PRO A 48 -2.49 -5.91 -8.09
N SER A 49 -2.14 -6.36 -6.89
CA SER A 49 -2.68 -7.56 -6.25
C SER A 49 -3.53 -7.14 -5.05
N ASP A 50 -4.30 -8.08 -4.53
CA ASP A 50 -5.07 -7.99 -3.30
C ASP A 50 -4.16 -8.08 -2.05
N ALA A 51 -4.54 -7.39 -0.97
CA ALA A 51 -3.83 -7.43 0.31
C ALA A 51 -4.13 -8.70 1.11
N ALA A 52 -3.81 -9.87 0.54
CA ALA A 52 -4.16 -11.17 1.09
C ALA A 52 -3.14 -11.72 2.10
N GLY A 53 -3.63 -12.42 3.13
CA GLY A 53 -2.84 -13.21 4.07
C GLY A 53 -2.37 -12.46 5.32
N ALA A 54 -1.88 -13.24 6.29
CA ALA A 54 -1.59 -12.77 7.65
C ALA A 54 -0.59 -11.61 7.74
N LEU A 55 0.35 -11.51 6.80
CA LEU A 55 1.31 -10.40 6.77
C LEU A 55 0.63 -9.06 6.46
N TRP A 56 -0.32 -9.04 5.53
CA TRP A 56 -1.09 -7.83 5.21
C TRP A 56 -2.15 -7.52 6.25
N GLU A 57 -2.75 -8.54 6.87
CA GLU A 57 -3.65 -8.35 8.01
C GLU A 57 -2.96 -7.62 9.17
N ALA A 58 -1.71 -8.02 9.48
CA ALA A 58 -0.93 -7.36 10.52
C ALA A 58 -0.47 -5.95 10.11
N ALA A 59 -0.01 -5.78 8.87
CA ALA A 59 0.48 -4.49 8.37
C ALA A 59 -0.62 -3.44 8.21
N LEU A 60 -1.86 -3.88 7.94
CA LEU A 60 -3.05 -3.05 7.80
C LEU A 60 -3.96 -3.16 9.03
N ALA A 61 -3.40 -3.51 10.20
CA ALA A 61 -4.12 -3.50 11.46
C ALA A 61 -4.67 -2.09 11.73
N GLY A 62 -5.97 -2.00 12.01
CA GLY A 62 -6.69 -0.73 12.12
C GLY A 62 -7.67 -0.48 10.98
N HIS A 63 -7.51 -1.16 9.84
CA HIS A 63 -8.52 -1.20 8.79
C HIS A 63 -9.52 -2.33 9.03
N SER A 64 -10.74 -2.16 8.50
CA SER A 64 -11.73 -3.23 8.47
C SER A 64 -11.33 -4.33 7.48
N GLU A 65 -11.96 -5.50 7.59
CA GLU A 65 -11.73 -6.59 6.63
C GLU A 65 -12.11 -6.18 5.19
N GLY A 66 -13.23 -5.45 5.02
CA GLY A 66 -13.66 -4.97 3.72
C GLY A 66 -12.66 -3.99 3.09
N GLU A 67 -12.11 -3.07 3.88
CA GLU A 67 -11.07 -2.15 3.43
C GLU A 67 -9.81 -2.91 3.00
N ARG A 68 -9.38 -3.93 3.77
CA ARG A 68 -8.24 -4.77 3.41
C ARG A 68 -8.48 -5.56 2.12
N GLN A 69 -9.67 -6.14 1.94
CA GLN A 69 -10.00 -6.89 0.72
C GLN A 69 -10.07 -5.97 -0.52
N ALA A 70 -10.47 -4.70 -0.35
CA ALA A 70 -10.49 -3.71 -1.41
C ALA A 70 -9.11 -3.07 -1.68
N ALA A 71 -8.13 -3.27 -0.79
CA ALA A 71 -6.82 -2.67 -0.91
C ALA A 71 -6.05 -3.21 -2.12
N ARG A 72 -5.36 -2.31 -2.82
CA ARG A 72 -4.55 -2.58 -4.01
C ARG A 72 -3.08 -2.51 -3.65
N VAL A 73 -2.39 -3.64 -3.72
CA VAL A 73 -0.97 -3.78 -3.43
C VAL A 73 -0.19 -3.81 -4.73
N TYR A 74 0.64 -2.79 -4.94
CA TYR A 74 1.60 -2.69 -6.03
C TYR A 74 2.98 -3.10 -5.53
N THR A 75 3.64 -4.00 -6.25
CA THR A 75 5.05 -4.35 -5.98
C THR A 75 5.94 -3.44 -6.80
N LEU A 76 6.77 -2.66 -6.12
CA LEU A 76 7.66 -1.69 -6.75
C LEU A 76 8.94 -2.38 -7.24
N ASP A 77 9.33 -2.05 -8.48
CA ASP A 77 10.59 -2.47 -9.07
C ASP A 77 11.66 -1.39 -8.78
N VAL A 78 12.13 -1.36 -7.54
CA VAL A 78 13.15 -0.42 -7.04
C VAL A 78 14.33 -1.16 -6.39
#